data_AF-A0A377DKU0-F1
#
_entry.id   AF-A0A377DKU0-F1
#
_cell.length_a   1.000
_cell.length_b   1.000
_cell.length_c   1.000
_cell.angle_alpha   90.00
_cell.angle_beta   90.00
_cell.angle_gamma   90.00
#
_symmetry.space_group_name_H-M   'P 1'
#
loop_
_entity.id
_entity.type
_entity.pdbx_description
1 polymer ?
#
loop_
_entity_poly.entity_id
_entity_poly.type
_entity_poly.pdbx_seq_one_letter_code
_entity_poly.pdbx_strand_id
1 'polypeptide(L)' 'MELYLDTSDVVAVKALSRIFPLAGVTTNPSIIAVGKKPLEVCFRNFMKRWAVRGVCLPR' A
#
# COMPACT_ATOMS: atom_id res chain seq x y z
N MET A 1 13.46 13.74 -1.72
CA MET A 1 12.06 13.73 -1.24
C MET A 1 11.49 12.36 -1.55
N GLU A 2 10.84 11.70 -0.59
CA GLU A 2 10.25 10.36 -0.79
C GLU A 2 8.72 10.46 -0.83
N LEU A 3 8.09 9.85 -1.84
CA LEU A 3 6.63 9.90 -2.04
C LEU A 3 5.98 8.58 -1.61
N TYR A 4 4.99 8.67 -0.74
CA TYR A 4 4.22 7.52 -0.24
C TYR A 4 2.73 7.69 -0.56
N LEU A 5 2.05 6.57 -0.85
CA LEU A 5 0.59 6.53 -0.92
C LEU A 5 0.01 5.95 0.36
N ASP A 6 -1.02 6.59 0.91
CA ASP A 6 -1.70 6.11 2.12
C ASP A 6 -2.98 5.34 1.75
N THR A 7 -2.87 4.04 1.45
CA THR A 7 -3.99 3.24 0.93
C THR A 7 -3.78 1.73 1.10
N SER A 8 -4.88 0.97 1.10
CA SER A 8 -4.90 -0.51 1.01
C SER A 8 -5.32 -1.02 -0.38
N ASP A 9 -5.60 -0.11 -1.33
CA ASP A 9 -6.03 -0.48 -2.68
C ASP A 9 -4.84 -0.83 -3.60
N VAL A 10 -4.66 -2.13 -3.79
CA VAL A 10 -3.63 -2.71 -4.67
C VAL A 10 -3.79 -2.27 -6.14
N VAL A 11 -5.02 -2.05 -6.62
CA VAL A 11 -5.28 -1.67 -8.02
C VAL A 11 -4.89 -0.21 -8.24
N ALA A 12 -5.31 0.68 -7.34
CA ALA A 12 -4.94 2.09 -7.40
C ALA A 12 -3.41 2.27 -7.30
N VAL A 13 -2.76 1.59 -6.35
CA VAL A 13 -1.30 1.62 -6.19
C VAL A 13 -0.60 1.17 -7.47
N LYS A 14 -1.08 0.10 -8.12
CA LYS A 14 -0.50 -0.39 -9.38
C LYS A 14 -0.61 0.62 -10.52
N ALA A 15 -1.74 1.33 -10.61
CA ALA A 15 -1.92 2.36 -11.63
C ALA A 15 -0.98 3.55 -11.37
N LEU A 16 -0.93 4.01 -10.13
CA LEU A 16 -0.17 5.19 -9.74
C LEU A 16 1.34 4.95 -9.70
N SER A 17 1.80 3.74 -9.37
CA SER A 17 3.23 3.40 -9.34
C SER A 17 3.89 3.43 -10.72
N ARG A 18 3.10 3.44 -11.80
CA ARG A 18 3.61 3.59 -13.17
C ARG A 18 3.82 5.05 -13.57
N ILE A 19 3.21 5.97 -12.83
CA ILE A 19 3.16 7.41 -13.14
C ILE A 19 4.05 8.17 -12.16
N PHE A 20 3.97 7.81 -10.88
CA PHE A 20 4.68 8.50 -9.80
C PHE A 20 5.89 7.70 -9.32
N PRO A 21 7.01 8.36 -8.96
CA PRO A 21 8.16 7.72 -8.33
C PRO A 21 7.85 7.42 -6.85
N LEU A 22 7.00 6.42 -6.59
CA LEU A 22 6.60 6.03 -5.25
C LEU A 22 7.75 5.30 -4.53
N ALA A 23 8.11 5.77 -3.34
CA ALA A 23 9.03 5.11 -2.43
C ALA A 23 8.36 3.94 -1.68
N GLY A 24 7.03 4.03 -1.47
CA GLY A 24 6.31 3.09 -0.64
C GLY A 24 4.80 3.28 -0.64
N VAL A 25 4.14 2.39 0.09
CA VAL A 25 2.73 2.54 0.50
C VAL A 25 2.69 2.52 2.02
N THR A 26 2.01 3.49 2.61
CA THR A 26 1.62 3.45 4.02
C THR A 26 0.18 2.99 4.13
N THR A 27 -0.12 2.35 5.24
CA THR A 27 -1.48 2.00 5.61
C THR A 27 -1.63 2.14 7.11
N ASN A 28 -2.86 2.07 7.60
CA ASN A 28 -3.17 2.07 9.03
C ASN A 28 -4.38 1.17 9.30
N PRO A 29 -4.69 0.84 10.58
CA PRO A 29 -5.80 -0.05 10.91
C PRO A 29 -7.15 0.39 10.29
N SER A 30 -7.42 1.69 10.23
CA SER A 30 -8.64 2.24 9.64
C SER A 30 -8.72 2.01 8.12
N ILE A 31 -7.63 2.25 7.39
CA ILE A 31 -7.51 2.02 5.94
C ILE A 31 -7.61 0.51 5.62
N ILE A 32 -7.03 -0.35 6.46
CA ILE A 32 -7.13 -1.80 6.31
C ILE A 32 -8.57 -2.28 6.55
N ALA A 33 -9.25 -1.74 7.58
CA ALA A 33 -10.64 -2.06 7.88
C ALA A 33 -11.58 -1.72 6.72
N VAL A 34 -11.40 -0.55 6.09
CA VAL A 34 -12.16 -0.14 4.89
C VAL A 34 -11.89 -1.07 3.71
N GLY A 35 -10.65 -1.54 3.56
CA GLY A 35 -10.24 -2.44 2.49
C GLY A 35 -10.86 -3.84 2.56
N LYS A 36 -11.48 -4.22 3.68
CA LYS A 36 -12.16 -5.51 3.93
C LYS A 36 -11.31 -6.74 3.59
N LYS A 37 -9.99 -6.61 3.60
CA LYS A 37 -9.03 -7.67 3.34
C LYS A 37 -8.17 -7.89 4.58
N PRO A 38 -7.81 -9.14 4.91
CA PRO A 38 -6.87 -9.41 5.97
C PRO A 38 -5.54 -8.68 5.71
N LEU A 39 -4.92 -8.19 6.79
CA LEU A 39 -3.65 -7.45 6.73
C LEU A 39 -2.58 -8.24 5.96
N GLU A 40 -2.47 -9.54 6.23
CA GLU A 40 -1.52 -10.44 5.57
C GLU A 40 -1.75 -10.49 4.05
N VAL A 41 -3.01 -10.56 3.61
CA VAL A 41 -3.37 -10.57 2.19
C VAL A 41 -3.01 -9.24 1.53
N CYS A 42 -3.26 -8.10 2.19
CA CYS A 42 -2.84 -6.79 1.69
C CYS A 42 -1.32 -6.70 1.56
N PHE A 43 -0.57 -7.04 2.61
CA PHE A 43 0.89 -6.99 2.61
C PHE A 43 1.53 -7.89 1.57
N ARG A 44 1.03 -9.11 1.43
CA ARG A 44 1.51 -10.07 0.43
C ARG A 44 1.33 -9.55 -0.98
N ASN A 45 0.24 -8.82 -1.25
CA ASN A 45 -0.01 -8.21 -2.56
C ASN A 45 0.94 -7.02 -2.84
N PHE A 46 1.27 -6.20 -1.85
CA PHE A 46 2.24 -5.12 -2.03
C PHE A 46 3.67 -5.65 -2.20
N MET A 47 4.11 -6.59 -1.35
CA MET A 47 5.47 -7.12 -1.36
C MET A 47 5.78 -8.01 -2.57
N LYS A 48 4.90 -8.97 -2.92
CA LYS A 48 5.23 -9.96 -3.96
C LYS A 48 5.16 -9.42 -5.39
N ARG A 49 4.39 -8.35 -5.61
CA ARG A 49 3.96 -7.99 -6.97
C ARG A 49 4.58 -6.71 -7.51
N TRP A 50 5.01 -5.79 -6.65
CA TRP A 50 5.36 -4.43 -7.10
C TRP A 50 6.69 -3.88 -6.56
N ALA A 51 7.41 -4.62 -5.72
CA ALA A 51 8.67 -4.16 -5.09
C ALA A 51 8.55 -2.83 -4.32
N VAL A 52 7.31 -2.41 -4.00
CA VAL A 52 7.02 -1.22 -3.20
C VAL A 52 6.95 -1.65 -1.74
N ARG A 53 7.74 -1.02 -0.86
CA ARG A 53 7.66 -1.30 0.58
C ARG A 53 6.29 -0.84 1.11
N GLY A 54 5.48 -1.79 1.56
CA GLY A 54 4.25 -1.52 2.32
C GLY A 54 4.57 -1.48 3.81
N VAL A 55 4.13 -0.44 4.53
CA VAL A 55 4.27 -0.33 5.99
C VAL A 55 2.91 0.00 6.61
N CYS A 56 2.52 -0.76 7.64
CA CYS A 56 1.33 -0.49 8.44
C CYS A 56 1.77 0.38 9.60
N LEU A 57 1.30 1.61 9.61
CA LEU A 57 1.58 2.60 10.63
C LEU A 57 0.52 2.47 11.74
N PRO A 58 0.91 2.72 13.01
CA PRO A 58 0.01 2.60 14.15
C PRO A 58 -0.98 3.76 14.30
N ARG A 59 -0.99 4.73 13.37
CA ARG A 59 -1.76 5.98 13.47
C ARG A 59 -3.18 5.82 12.97
#